data_AF-A0A536IAU5-F1
#
_entry.id   AF-A0A536IAU5-F1
#
_cell.length_a   1.000
_cell.length_b   1.000
_cell.length_c   1.000
_cell.angle_alpha   90.00
_cell.angle_beta   90.00
_cell.angle_gamma   90.00
#
_symmetry.space_group_name_H-M   'P 1'
#
loop_
_entity.id
_entity.type
_entity.pdbx_description
1 polymer ?
#
loop_
_entity_poly.entity_id
_entity_poly.type
_entity_poly.pdbx_seq_one_letter_code
_entity_poly.pdbx_strand_id
1 'polypeptide(L)'
;MAQRAEPRSVDGEEADYRAQLARYPRLSNDEERRLLNSQGPARDDANRRLIEHNLYLVLEAAQARKKRGVAFGDLFQEGTVGLISAVEHYKPGEGAFHARLVHAIAATMDDVLAQTEEAQRNDEAFVVACRLLESAQRLLSGRLSRPATPAELAKLLQWEEARVNVILGMLGEARDLNDQELRDYIDDLDDHEA
;
A
#
# COMPACT_ATOMS: atom_id res chain seq x y z
N MET A 1 -13.64 2.05 27.23
CA MET A 1 -12.26 1.50 27.19
C MET A 1 -12.11 0.69 25.90
N ALA A 2 -11.80 1.37 24.79
CA ALA A 2 -11.50 0.67 23.54
C ALA A 2 -10.09 0.08 23.66
N GLN A 3 -9.98 -1.25 23.73
CA GLN A 3 -8.68 -1.92 23.61
C GLN A 3 -8.20 -1.68 22.18
N ARG A 4 -7.23 -0.78 22.02
CA ARG A 4 -6.46 -0.67 20.79
C ARG A 4 -5.67 -1.97 20.69
N ALA A 5 -6.12 -2.88 19.83
CA ALA A 5 -5.45 -4.15 19.58
C ALA A 5 -4.00 -3.83 19.19
N GLU A 6 -3.04 -4.31 19.98
CA GLU A 6 -1.63 -4.22 19.63
C GLU A 6 -1.43 -4.88 18.27
N PRO A 7 -0.62 -4.29 17.36
CA PRO A 7 -0.32 -4.91 16.08
C PRO A 7 0.28 -6.30 16.35
N ARG A 8 -0.39 -7.34 15.84
CA ARG A 8 0.07 -8.73 16.00
C ARG A 8 1.48 -8.86 15.44
N SER A 9 2.30 -9.67 16.10
CA SER A 9 3.63 -10.00 15.58
C SER A 9 3.48 -10.70 14.22
N VAL A 10 4.26 -10.26 13.23
CA VAL A 10 4.28 -10.84 11.87
C VAL A 10 4.46 -12.36 11.90
N ASP A 11 5.31 -12.86 12.81
CA ASP A 11 5.55 -14.30 12.98
C ASP A 11 4.30 -15.09 13.43
N GLY A 12 3.40 -14.44 14.18
CA GLY A 12 2.11 -15.01 14.61
C GLY A 12 1.10 -15.05 13.47
N GLU A 13 1.04 -13.99 12.66
CA GLU A 13 0.17 -13.95 11.48
C GLU A 13 0.55 -15.02 10.46
N GLU A 14 1.85 -15.26 10.26
CA GLU A 14 2.33 -16.30 9.34
C GLU A 14 1.93 -17.72 9.73
N ALA A 15 1.96 -18.01 11.03
CA ALA A 15 1.52 -19.30 11.54
C ALA A 15 0.03 -19.52 11.25
N ASP A 16 -0.78 -18.47 11.39
CA ASP A 16 -2.20 -18.49 11.08
C ASP A 16 -2.45 -18.71 9.59
N TYR A 17 -1.76 -17.96 8.71
CA TYR A 17 -1.87 -18.16 7.26
C TYR A 17 -1.43 -19.57 6.87
N ARG A 18 -0.32 -20.09 7.40
CA ARG A 18 0.14 -21.45 7.13
C ARG A 18 -0.88 -22.51 7.57
N ALA A 19 -1.47 -22.33 8.76
CA ALA A 19 -2.51 -23.22 9.27
C ALA A 19 -3.80 -23.17 8.44
N GLN A 20 -4.18 -21.99 7.93
CA GLN A 20 -5.30 -21.83 7.02
C GLN A 20 -5.02 -22.51 5.67
N LEU A 21 -3.84 -22.30 5.10
CA LEU A 21 -3.45 -22.88 3.81
C LEU A 21 -3.31 -24.40 3.85
N ALA A 22 -2.95 -24.96 5.00
CA ALA A 22 -2.88 -26.41 5.19
C ALA A 22 -4.22 -27.13 4.99
N ARG A 23 -5.34 -26.40 4.98
CA ARG A 23 -6.69 -26.95 4.72
C ARG A 23 -6.98 -27.19 3.24
N TYR A 24 -6.22 -26.55 2.34
CA TYR A 24 -6.46 -26.70 0.91
C TYR A 24 -5.82 -27.99 0.36
N PRO A 25 -6.51 -28.69 -0.56
CA PRO A 25 -6.01 -29.94 -1.10
C PRO A 25 -4.74 -29.73 -1.93
N ARG A 26 -3.77 -30.62 -1.75
CA ARG A 26 -2.60 -30.70 -2.63
C ARG A 26 -2.95 -31.51 -3.87
N LEU A 27 -2.64 -30.96 -5.04
CA LEU A 27 -2.81 -31.61 -6.32
C LEU A 27 -1.53 -32.38 -6.66
N SER A 28 -1.70 -33.55 -7.25
CA SER A 28 -0.64 -34.25 -7.97
C SER A 28 -0.38 -33.59 -9.33
N ASN A 29 0.78 -33.86 -9.92
CA ASN A 29 1.13 -33.36 -11.26
C ASN A 29 0.10 -33.78 -12.33
N ASP A 30 -0.47 -34.98 -12.22
CA ASP A 30 -1.48 -35.47 -13.15
C ASP A 30 -2.82 -34.76 -12.98
N GLU A 31 -3.22 -34.45 -11.75
CA GLU A 31 -4.42 -33.66 -11.47
C GLU A 31 -4.26 -32.23 -11.96
N GLU A 32 -3.12 -31.58 -11.70
CA GLU A 32 -2.83 -30.23 -12.20
C GLU A 32 -2.96 -30.18 -13.72
N ARG A 33 -2.34 -31.14 -14.43
CA ARG A 33 -2.45 -31.23 -15.90
C ARG A 33 -3.89 -31.40 -16.38
N ARG A 34 -4.70 -32.20 -15.69
CA ARG A 34 -6.13 -32.37 -16.04
C ARG A 34 -6.91 -31.07 -15.86
N LEU A 35 -6.67 -30.35 -14.76
CA LEU A 35 -7.33 -29.08 -14.47
C LEU A 35 -6.93 -27.99 -15.45
N LEU A 36 -5.63 -27.89 -15.80
CA LEU A 36 -5.14 -26.93 -16.80
C LEU A 36 -5.74 -27.15 -18.19
N ASN A 37 -6.11 -28.39 -18.51
CA ASN A 37 -6.76 -28.76 -19.77
C ASN A 37 -8.30 -28.65 -19.72
N SER A 38 -8.90 -28.29 -18.58
CA SER A 38 -10.34 -28.10 -18.47
C SER A 38 -10.80 -26.85 -19.25
N GLN A 39 -11.98 -26.97 -19.87
CA GLN A 39 -12.57 -25.96 -20.76
C GLN A 39 -14.08 -25.86 -20.51
N GLY A 40 -14.69 -24.77 -20.98
CA GLY A 40 -16.13 -24.55 -20.85
C GLY A 40 -16.59 -24.45 -19.39
N PRO A 41 -17.78 -24.97 -19.03
CA PRO A 41 -18.35 -24.79 -17.69
C PRO A 41 -17.51 -25.34 -16.52
N ALA A 42 -16.59 -26.27 -16.80
CA ALA A 42 -15.70 -26.84 -15.78
C ALA A 42 -14.44 -25.98 -15.51
N ARG A 43 -14.19 -24.93 -16.31
CA ARG A 43 -12.98 -24.11 -16.17
C ARG A 43 -12.96 -23.34 -14.86
N ASP A 44 -14.09 -22.85 -14.38
CA ASP A 44 -14.16 -22.04 -13.16
C ASP A 44 -13.82 -22.86 -11.91
N ASP A 45 -14.36 -24.08 -11.82
CA ASP A 45 -14.00 -25.02 -10.74
C ASP A 45 -12.52 -25.43 -10.81
N ALA A 46 -12.01 -25.67 -12.03
CA ALA A 46 -10.61 -25.98 -12.22
C ALA A 46 -9.68 -24.83 -11.80
N ASN A 47 -10.01 -23.59 -12.16
CA ASN A 47 -9.29 -22.40 -11.73
C ASN A 47 -9.28 -22.28 -10.22
N ARG A 48 -10.45 -22.45 -9.57
CA ARG A 48 -10.54 -22.41 -8.11
C ARG A 48 -9.61 -23.41 -7.45
N ARG A 49 -9.62 -24.67 -7.90
CA ARG A 49 -8.73 -25.72 -7.35
C ARG A 49 -7.26 -25.43 -7.58
N LEU A 50 -6.91 -24.88 -8.76
CA LEU A 50 -5.54 -24.47 -9.07
C LEU A 50 -5.08 -23.29 -8.21
N ILE A 51 -5.96 -22.31 -7.95
CA ILE A 51 -5.68 -21.18 -7.05
C ILE A 51 -5.45 -21.71 -5.63
N GLU A 52 -6.41 -22.45 -5.07
CA GLU A 52 -6.34 -23.01 -3.72
C GLU A 52 -5.08 -23.86 -3.51
N HIS A 53 -4.70 -24.66 -4.51
CA HIS A 53 -3.47 -25.47 -4.48
C HIS A 53 -2.19 -24.62 -4.40
N ASN A 54 -2.17 -23.48 -5.09
CA ASN A 54 -0.97 -22.65 -5.31
C ASN A 54 -0.84 -21.46 -4.34
N LEU A 55 -1.78 -21.26 -3.41
CA LEU A 55 -1.70 -20.19 -2.40
C LEU A 55 -0.41 -20.23 -1.54
N TYR A 56 0.25 -21.38 -1.43
CA TYR A 56 1.54 -21.45 -0.73
C TYR A 56 2.64 -20.61 -1.41
N LEU A 57 2.58 -20.42 -2.73
CA LEU A 57 3.52 -19.55 -3.46
C LEU A 57 3.35 -18.09 -3.07
N VAL A 58 2.10 -17.68 -2.82
CA VAL A 58 1.79 -16.34 -2.32
C VAL A 58 2.38 -16.17 -0.92
N LEU A 59 2.20 -17.16 -0.05
CA LEU A 59 2.80 -17.15 1.30
C LEU A 59 4.33 -17.05 1.25
N GLU A 60 5.00 -17.85 0.42
CA GLU A 60 6.47 -17.80 0.24
C GLU A 60 6.94 -16.46 -0.33
N ALA A 61 6.24 -15.91 -1.33
CA ALA A 61 6.57 -14.63 -1.94
C ALA A 61 6.37 -13.45 -0.97
N ALA A 62 5.31 -13.48 -0.16
CA ALA A 62 5.05 -12.47 0.88
C ALA A 62 6.13 -12.56 1.98
N GLN A 63 6.55 -13.77 2.35
CA GLN A 63 7.62 -13.96 3.34
C GLN A 63 8.96 -13.36 2.90
N ALA A 64 9.28 -13.44 1.61
CA ALA A 64 10.49 -12.84 1.05
C ALA A 64 10.46 -11.29 1.04
N ARG A 65 9.28 -10.68 1.22
CA ARG A 65 9.03 -9.23 1.08
C ARG A 65 8.68 -8.50 2.37
N LYS A 66 8.82 -9.17 3.52
CA LYS A 66 8.49 -8.60 4.84
C LYS A 66 9.25 -7.31 5.14
N LYS A 67 8.68 -6.52 6.06
CA LYS A 67 9.32 -5.32 6.67
C LYS A 67 9.67 -4.21 5.67
N ARG A 68 8.91 -4.09 4.58
CA ARG A 68 9.09 -3.05 3.54
C ARG A 68 7.95 -2.02 3.52
N GLY A 69 7.39 -1.71 4.68
CA GLY A 69 6.35 -0.68 4.82
C GLY A 69 4.92 -1.11 4.48
N VAL A 70 4.72 -2.29 3.87
CA VAL A 70 3.40 -2.87 3.61
C VAL A 70 3.11 -4.01 4.59
N ALA A 71 1.87 -4.08 5.08
CA ALA A 71 1.45 -5.12 6.02
C ALA A 71 1.49 -6.51 5.35
N PHE A 72 1.75 -7.55 6.14
CA PHE A 72 1.86 -8.91 5.61
C PHE A 72 0.56 -9.39 4.94
N GLY A 73 -0.59 -9.10 5.56
CA GLY A 73 -1.91 -9.41 5.00
C GLY A 73 -2.14 -8.74 3.65
N ASP A 74 -1.73 -7.48 3.49
CA ASP A 74 -1.90 -6.74 2.23
C ASP A 74 -1.01 -7.34 1.13
N LEU A 75 0.26 -7.65 1.45
CA LEU A 75 1.13 -8.37 0.51
C LEU A 75 0.52 -9.70 0.07
N PHE A 76 -0.02 -10.46 1.02
CA PHE A 76 -0.68 -11.73 0.72
C PHE A 76 -1.90 -11.54 -0.19
N GLN A 77 -2.71 -10.51 0.05
CA GLN A 77 -3.86 -10.20 -0.81
C GLN A 77 -3.42 -9.80 -2.23
N GLU A 78 -2.45 -8.90 -2.37
CA GLU A 78 -1.94 -8.47 -3.68
C GLU A 78 -1.30 -9.62 -4.47
N GLY A 79 -0.55 -10.49 -3.80
CA GLY A 79 -0.03 -11.70 -4.43
C GLY A 79 -1.14 -12.69 -4.83
N THR A 80 -2.23 -12.75 -4.05
CA THR A 80 -3.39 -13.58 -4.40
C THR A 80 -4.08 -13.05 -5.66
N VAL A 81 -4.18 -11.73 -5.84
CA VAL A 81 -4.68 -11.13 -7.09
C VAL A 81 -3.79 -11.53 -8.27
N GLY A 82 -2.47 -11.46 -8.11
CA GLY A 82 -1.50 -11.90 -9.13
C GLY A 82 -1.66 -13.39 -9.48
N LEU A 83 -1.85 -14.24 -8.47
CA LEU A 83 -2.11 -15.68 -8.64
C LEU A 83 -3.41 -15.93 -9.43
N ILE A 84 -4.52 -15.32 -9.01
CA ILE A 84 -5.84 -15.48 -9.65
C ILE A 84 -5.73 -15.10 -11.13
N SER A 85 -5.19 -13.91 -11.40
CA SER A 85 -5.02 -13.40 -12.76
C SER A 85 -4.18 -14.34 -13.63
N ALA A 86 -3.08 -14.88 -13.09
CA ALA A 86 -2.24 -15.83 -13.81
C ALA A 86 -2.94 -17.15 -14.12
N VAL A 87 -3.75 -17.68 -13.20
CA VAL A 87 -4.51 -18.92 -13.41
C VAL A 87 -5.62 -18.73 -14.44
N GLU A 88 -6.37 -17.62 -14.35
CA GLU A 88 -7.47 -17.32 -15.28
C GLU A 88 -7.00 -17.18 -16.72
N HIS A 89 -5.85 -16.51 -16.92
CA HIS A 89 -5.34 -16.20 -18.25
C HIS A 89 -4.36 -17.22 -18.81
N TYR A 90 -3.99 -18.26 -18.04
CA TYR A 90 -3.05 -19.28 -18.52
C TYR A 90 -3.66 -20.13 -19.63
N LYS A 91 -2.93 -20.22 -20.75
CA LYS A 91 -3.25 -21.13 -21.86
C LYS A 91 -2.23 -22.27 -21.96
N PRO A 92 -2.68 -23.53 -22.13
CA PRO A 92 -1.78 -24.65 -22.38
C PRO A 92 -0.87 -24.37 -23.59
N GLY A 93 0.44 -24.52 -23.40
CA GLY A 93 1.45 -24.29 -24.45
C GLY A 93 2.19 -22.95 -24.38
N GLU A 94 1.79 -22.02 -23.52
CA GLU A 94 2.47 -20.71 -23.34
C GLU A 94 3.71 -20.76 -22.41
N GLY A 95 4.15 -21.95 -21.99
CA GLY A 95 5.32 -22.16 -21.13
C GLY A 95 4.99 -22.92 -19.85
N ALA A 96 5.90 -22.87 -18.88
CA ALA A 96 5.70 -23.56 -17.60
C ALA A 96 4.70 -22.79 -16.72
N PHE A 97 3.58 -23.43 -16.39
CA PHE A 97 2.51 -22.87 -15.55
C PHE A 97 3.04 -22.26 -14.24
N HIS A 98 3.82 -23.03 -13.48
CA HIS A 98 4.40 -22.57 -12.22
C HIS A 98 5.25 -21.30 -12.35
N ALA A 99 6.05 -21.18 -13.42
CA ALA A 99 6.88 -20.00 -13.66
C ALA A 99 6.03 -18.74 -13.91
N ARG A 100 4.87 -18.90 -14.57
CA ARG A 100 3.91 -17.80 -14.79
C ARG A 100 3.28 -17.35 -13.48
N LEU A 101 2.93 -18.29 -12.60
CA LEU A 101 2.39 -17.96 -11.27
C LEU A 101 3.41 -17.16 -10.45
N VAL A 102 4.64 -17.67 -10.33
CA VAL A 102 5.70 -17.01 -9.55
C VAL A 102 5.96 -15.60 -10.05
N HIS A 103 6.02 -15.40 -11.38
CA HIS A 103 6.22 -14.07 -11.95
C HIS A 103 5.06 -13.12 -11.65
N ALA A 104 3.81 -13.56 -11.83
CA ALA A 104 2.64 -12.70 -11.62
C ALA A 104 2.46 -12.32 -10.15
N ILE A 105 2.65 -13.28 -9.23
CA ILE A 105 2.61 -13.04 -7.79
C ILE A 105 3.69 -12.03 -7.37
N ALA A 106 4.91 -12.19 -7.88
CA ALA A 106 6.00 -11.28 -7.58
C ALA A 106 5.72 -9.87 -8.11
N ALA A 107 5.25 -9.75 -9.35
CA ALA A 107 4.98 -8.48 -9.99
C ALA A 107 3.97 -7.63 -9.21
N THR A 108 2.81 -8.18 -8.85
CA THR A 108 1.78 -7.41 -8.13
C THR A 108 2.26 -6.95 -6.75
N MET A 109 2.97 -7.82 -6.03
CA MET A 109 3.56 -7.45 -4.74
C MET A 109 4.68 -6.41 -4.86
N ASP A 110 5.53 -6.51 -5.88
CA ASP A 110 6.64 -5.56 -6.08
C ASP A 110 6.11 -4.19 -6.51
N ASP A 111 5.02 -4.14 -7.28
CA ASP A 111 4.34 -2.91 -7.68
C ASP A 111 3.77 -2.16 -6.46
N VAL A 112 3.04 -2.82 -5.56
CA VAL A 112 2.49 -2.16 -4.35
C VAL A 112 3.60 -1.68 -3.41
N LEU A 113 4.70 -2.44 -3.31
CA LEU A 113 5.87 -2.04 -2.53
C LEU A 113 6.53 -0.79 -3.12
N ALA A 114 6.70 -0.74 -4.44
CA ALA A 114 7.28 0.42 -5.11
C ALA A 114 6.42 1.67 -4.92
N GLN A 115 5.10 1.55 -5.04
CA GLN A 115 4.17 2.65 -4.80
C GLN A 115 4.21 3.14 -3.35
N THR A 116 4.27 2.22 -2.39
CA THR A 116 4.37 2.56 -0.95
C THR A 116 5.69 3.27 -0.63
N GLU A 117 6.80 2.76 -1.16
CA GLU A 117 8.11 3.39 -0.99
C GLU A 117 8.17 4.78 -1.64
N GLU A 118 7.55 4.96 -2.82
CA GLU A 118 7.47 6.27 -3.48
C GLU A 118 6.63 7.26 -2.68
N ALA A 119 5.48 6.84 -2.17
CA ALA A 119 4.63 7.66 -1.31
C ALA A 119 5.39 8.14 -0.06
N GLN A 120 6.08 7.22 0.63
CA GLN A 120 6.90 7.57 1.81
C GLN A 120 8.00 8.58 1.47
N ARG A 121 8.72 8.39 0.35
CA ARG A 121 9.74 9.34 -0.09
C ARG A 121 9.14 10.72 -0.40
N ASN A 122 7.97 10.75 -1.01
CA ASN A 122 7.27 12.00 -1.32
C ASN A 122 6.84 12.72 -0.03
N ASP A 123 6.32 11.99 0.96
CA ASP A 123 5.96 12.53 2.26
C ASP A 123 7.19 13.10 2.99
N GLU A 124 8.30 12.37 3.02
CA GLU A 124 9.57 12.84 3.60
C GLU A 124 10.07 14.10 2.90
N ALA A 125 10.04 14.12 1.57
CA ALA A 125 10.43 15.28 0.78
C ALA A 125 9.52 16.49 1.04
N PHE A 126 8.21 16.26 1.22
CA PHE A 126 7.25 17.29 1.57
C PHE A 126 7.54 17.89 2.95
N VAL A 127 7.79 17.05 3.97
CA VAL A 127 8.16 17.52 5.32
C VAL A 127 9.42 18.38 5.29
N VAL A 128 10.44 17.97 4.54
CA VAL A 128 11.66 18.77 4.35
C VAL A 128 11.33 20.10 3.68
N ALA A 129 10.51 20.09 2.64
CA ALA A 129 10.12 21.29 1.92
C ALA A 129 9.36 22.29 2.81
N CYS A 130 8.43 21.81 3.64
CA CYS A 130 7.70 22.62 4.63
C CYS A 130 8.66 23.29 5.62
N ARG A 131 9.62 22.55 6.19
CA ARG A 131 10.61 23.11 7.13
C ARG A 131 11.46 24.21 6.50
N LEU A 132 11.89 24.02 5.25
CA LEU A 132 12.64 25.03 4.50
C LEU A 132 11.78 26.28 4.25
N LEU A 133 10.52 26.08 3.86
CA LEU A 133 9.58 27.16 3.58
C LEU A 133 9.26 27.98 4.82
N GLU A 134 8.99 27.34 5.96
CA GLU A 134 8.78 28.03 7.24
C GLU A 134 10.01 28.83 7.67
N SER A 135 11.21 28.26 7.49
CA SER A 135 12.47 28.94 7.82
C SER A 135 12.64 30.19 6.94
N ALA A 136 12.39 30.07 5.64
CA ALA A 136 12.41 31.19 4.70
C ALA A 136 11.37 32.26 5.04
N GLN A 137 10.14 31.84 5.39
CA GLN A 137 9.08 32.75 5.83
C GLN A 137 9.49 33.55 7.07
N ARG A 138 10.03 32.88 8.10
CA ARG A 138 10.50 33.56 9.32
C ARG A 138 11.61 34.56 9.03
N LEU A 139 12.59 34.18 8.21
CA LEU A 139 13.71 35.04 7.83
C LEU A 139 13.26 36.28 7.05
N LEU A 140 12.43 36.11 6.03
CA LEU A 140 11.96 37.23 5.21
C LEU A 140 10.97 38.10 5.97
N SER A 141 10.08 37.52 6.75
CA SER A 141 9.10 38.30 7.53
C SER A 141 9.77 39.16 8.58
N GLY A 142 10.83 38.66 9.22
CA GLY A 142 11.66 39.45 10.13
C GLY A 142 12.39 40.62 9.45
N ARG A 143 12.80 40.45 8.19
CA ARG A 143 13.51 41.50 7.42
C ARG A 143 12.58 42.53 6.78
N LEU A 144 11.40 42.11 6.36
CA LEU A 144 10.43 42.93 5.62
C LEU A 144 9.38 43.56 6.54
N SER A 145 9.29 43.13 7.81
CA SER A 145 8.25 43.52 8.77
C SER A 145 6.83 43.28 8.25
N ARG A 146 6.67 42.32 7.33
CA ARG A 146 5.41 41.85 6.76
C ARG A 146 5.55 40.39 6.31
N PRO A 147 4.45 39.66 6.05
CA PRO A 147 4.54 38.32 5.49
C PRO A 147 5.30 38.32 4.15
N ALA A 148 6.13 37.30 3.93
CA ALA A 148 6.81 37.08 2.67
C ALA A 148 5.83 36.58 1.60
N THR A 149 5.93 37.09 0.37
CA THR A 149 5.12 36.61 -0.75
C THR A 149 5.65 35.29 -1.30
N PRO A 150 4.83 34.48 -2.00
CA PRO A 150 5.31 33.26 -2.66
C PRO A 150 6.49 33.48 -3.61
N ALA A 151 6.46 34.56 -4.40
CA ALA A 151 7.57 34.95 -5.27
C ALA A 151 8.87 35.26 -4.51
N GLU A 152 8.79 35.90 -3.34
CA GLU A 152 9.95 36.21 -2.49
C GLU A 152 10.55 34.94 -1.86
N LEU A 153 9.69 34.02 -1.42
CA LEU A 153 10.09 32.71 -0.90
C LEU A 153 10.73 31.86 -1.99
N ALA A 154 10.14 31.81 -3.18
CA ALA A 154 10.65 31.10 -4.35
C ALA A 154 12.05 31.58 -4.71
N LYS A 155 12.25 32.91 -4.75
CA LYS A 155 13.56 33.51 -5.02
C LYS A 155 14.60 33.16 -3.96
N LEU A 156 14.23 33.15 -2.68
CA LEU A 156 15.16 32.82 -1.58
C LEU A 156 15.54 31.33 -1.59
N LEU A 157 14.57 30.45 -1.85
CA LEU A 157 14.74 29.00 -1.85
C LEU A 157 15.28 28.46 -3.19
N GLN A 158 15.39 29.32 -4.20
CA GLN A 158 15.74 28.95 -5.58
C GLN A 158 14.79 27.88 -6.15
N TRP A 159 13.50 28.04 -5.87
CA TRP A 159 12.43 27.17 -6.38
C TRP A 159 11.58 27.91 -7.40
N GLU A 160 10.87 27.14 -8.22
CA GLU A 160 9.76 27.67 -9.01
C GLU A 160 8.64 28.17 -8.08
N GLU A 161 8.05 29.32 -8.40
CA GLU A 161 6.95 29.89 -7.60
C GLU A 161 5.74 28.93 -7.54
N ALA A 162 5.49 28.18 -8.62
CA ALA A 162 4.47 27.14 -8.66
C ALA A 162 4.67 26.08 -7.57
N ARG A 163 5.92 25.66 -7.31
CA ARG A 163 6.24 24.69 -6.25
C ARG A 163 5.92 25.25 -4.86
N VAL A 164 6.26 26.52 -4.62
CA VAL A 164 5.95 27.21 -3.36
C VAL A 164 4.44 27.29 -3.15
N ASN A 165 3.69 27.65 -4.19
CA ASN A 165 2.23 27.73 -4.13
C ASN A 165 1.58 26.38 -3.85
N VAL A 166 2.06 25.29 -4.47
CA VAL A 166 1.55 23.93 -4.20
C VAL A 166 1.77 23.57 -2.73
N ILE A 167 2.97 23.77 -2.19
CA ILE A 167 3.28 23.43 -0.79
C ILE A 167 2.44 24.29 0.17
N LEU A 168 2.30 25.58 -0.10
CA LEU A 168 1.46 26.48 0.70
C LEU A 168 -0.01 26.08 0.67
N GLY A 169 -0.53 25.68 -0.49
CA GLY A 169 -1.89 25.18 -0.65
C GLY A 169 -2.12 23.93 0.20
N MET A 170 -1.24 22.93 0.07
CA MET A 170 -1.30 21.69 0.87
C MET A 170 -1.23 21.97 2.37
N LEU A 171 -0.37 22.91 2.81
CA LEU A 171 -0.30 23.33 4.22
C LEU A 171 -1.55 24.05 4.70
N GLY A 172 -2.21 24.82 3.83
CA GLY A 172 -3.48 25.48 4.12
C GLY A 172 -4.59 24.47 4.33
N GLU A 173 -4.77 23.56 3.36
CA GLU A 173 -5.76 22.47 3.44
C GLU A 173 -5.57 21.60 4.69
N ALA A 174 -4.33 21.25 5.02
CA ALA A 174 -4.02 20.46 6.22
C ALA A 174 -4.37 21.20 7.53
N ARG A 175 -4.22 22.52 7.58
CA ARG A 175 -4.63 23.32 8.74
C ARG A 175 -6.14 23.39 8.87
N ASP A 176 -6.84 23.63 7.76
CA ASP A 176 -8.30 23.74 7.74
C ASP A 176 -8.95 22.42 8.20
N LEU A 177 -8.43 21.28 7.75
CA LEU A 177 -8.86 19.95 8.19
C LEU A 177 -8.68 19.75 9.70
N ASN A 178 -7.48 20.05 10.22
CA ASN A 178 -7.20 19.90 11.64
C ASN A 178 -8.05 20.85 12.52
N ASP A 179 -8.26 22.08 12.06
CA ASP A 179 -9.12 23.04 12.76
C ASP A 179 -10.59 22.60 12.80
N GLN A 180 -11.05 21.87 11.76
CA GLN A 180 -12.38 21.27 11.75
C GLN A 180 -12.48 20.09 12.72
N GLU A 181 -11.51 19.17 12.71
CA GLU A 181 -11.49 18.04 13.66
C GLU A 181 -11.45 18.50 15.12
N LEU A 182 -10.73 19.59 15.42
CA LEU A 182 -10.69 20.17 16.76
C LEU A 182 -12.05 20.76 17.19
N ARG A 183 -12.82 21.34 16.26
CA ARG A 183 -14.16 21.87 16.55
C ARG A 183 -15.14 20.75 16.83
N ASP A 184 -15.14 19.72 15.98
CA ASP A 184 -16.01 18.55 16.15
C ASP A 184 -15.74 17.87 17.51
N TYR A 185 -14.48 17.77 17.92
CA TYR A 185 -14.12 17.24 19.24
C TYR A 185 -14.57 18.10 20.43
N ILE A 186 -14.58 19.44 20.29
CA ILE A 186 -15.08 20.34 21.34
C ILE A 186 -16.60 20.23 21.45
N ASP A 187 -17.32 20.22 20.33
CA ASP A 187 -18.78 20.09 20.30
C ASP A 187 -19.22 18.75 20.93
N ASP A 188 -18.52 17.64 20.64
CA ASP A 188 -18.77 16.33 21.27
C ASP A 188 -18.56 16.33 22.80
N LEU A 189 -17.61 17.13 23.31
CA LEU A 189 -17.37 17.25 24.76
C LEU A 189 -18.49 18.06 25.44
N ASP A 190 -18.94 19.13 24.79
CA ASP A 190 -20.01 20.00 25.31
C ASP A 190 -21.37 19.25 25.37
N ASP A 191 -21.63 18.35 24.42
CA ASP A 191 -22.84 17.49 24.41
C ASP A 191 -22.83 16.38 25.48
N HIS A 192 -21.67 16.07 26.07
CA HIS A 192 -21.54 15.07 27.14
C HIS A 192 -21.59 15.66 28.56
N GLU A 193 -21.58 16.99 28.71
CA GLU A 193 -21.71 17.69 29.99
C GLU A 193 -23.13 18.22 30.28
N ALA A 194 -24.10 18.01 29.38
CA ALA A 194 -25.51 18.42 29.51
C ALA A 194 -26.46 17.25 29.87
#